data_AF-A0A6N9TMP0-F1
#
_entry.id   AF-A0A6N9TMP0-F1
#
_cell.length_a   1.000
_cell.length_b   1.000
_cell.length_c   1.000
_cell.angle_alpha   90.00
_cell.angle_beta   90.00
_cell.angle_gamma   90.00
#
_symmetry.space_group_name_H-M   'P 1'
#
loop_
_entity.id
_entity.type
_entity.pdbx_description
1 polymer ?
#
loop_
_entity_poly.entity_id
_entity_poly.type
_entity_poly.pdbx_seq_one_letter_code
_entity_poly.pdbx_strand_id
1 'polypeptide(L)'
;MKHRDIQKPARPFGHRPCGWGAALAAALVFLCAAQAPGADETVYDENTEIVLTGTVAAFPPAAFRRGMHVFLLRAGGHTYRVLTAPRWFLRRIGFTLQQDEKVTVVGSKFYDVNGELALLAREVRFPESGRVQTFRDAACRPVWRNPACRNASCIRVFHSAPAPAPPAGP
;
A
#
# COMPACT_ATOMS: atom_id res chain seq x y z
N MET A 1 53.81 -22.30 32.14
CA MET A 1 54.62 -22.03 33.34
C MET A 1 55.42 -20.76 33.13
N LYS A 2 55.49 -19.90 34.16
CA LYS A 2 56.30 -18.67 34.30
C LYS A 2 55.79 -17.37 33.64
N HIS A 3 54.96 -16.68 34.44
CA HIS A 3 55.11 -15.27 34.82
C HIS A 3 56.41 -14.60 34.37
N ARG A 4 56.28 -13.42 33.75
CA ARG A 4 57.27 -12.35 33.84
C ARG A 4 56.56 -11.01 34.02
N ASP A 5 56.63 -10.52 35.25
CA ASP A 5 56.59 -9.11 35.58
C ASP A 5 57.73 -8.37 34.87
N ILE A 6 57.45 -7.19 34.32
CA ILE A 6 58.47 -6.19 33.99
C ILE A 6 58.02 -4.86 34.60
N GLN A 7 58.88 -4.34 35.47
CA GLN A 7 58.80 -3.06 36.15
C GLN A 7 59.11 -1.88 35.18
N LYS A 8 58.39 -0.76 35.40
CA LYS A 8 58.82 0.67 35.45
C LYS A 8 59.71 1.26 34.33
N PRO A 9 59.54 2.55 33.93
CA PRO A 9 59.88 3.65 34.84
C PRO A 9 59.03 4.94 34.72
N ALA A 10 59.46 5.89 35.54
CA ALA A 10 58.79 7.10 35.99
C ALA A 10 59.13 8.36 35.18
N ARG A 11 58.16 9.30 35.18
CA ARG A 11 58.27 10.79 35.16
C ARG A 11 58.69 11.45 33.82
N PRO A 12 58.47 12.77 33.60
CA PRO A 12 58.10 13.82 34.57
C PRO A 12 56.97 14.79 34.16
N PHE A 13 56.65 15.62 35.16
CA PHE A 13 55.87 16.85 35.14
C PHE A 13 56.11 17.80 33.95
N GLY A 14 55.02 18.41 33.49
CA GLY A 14 55.03 19.65 32.70
C GLY A 14 53.73 20.41 32.93
N HIS A 15 53.71 21.28 33.94
CA HIS A 15 52.69 22.33 34.09
C HIS A 15 52.99 23.47 33.13
N ARG A 16 51.96 24.02 32.46
CA ARG A 16 51.72 25.46 32.22
C ARG A 16 50.40 25.70 31.44
N PRO A 17 49.83 26.92 31.44
CA PRO A 17 48.52 27.16 32.05
C PRO A 17 47.50 27.82 31.11
N CYS A 18 46.31 28.09 31.68
CA CYS A 18 45.40 29.21 31.39
C CYS A 18 45.35 29.77 29.96
N GLY A 19 44.24 29.49 29.28
CA GLY A 19 43.68 30.36 28.27
C GLY A 19 42.18 30.10 28.18
N TRP A 20 41.40 31.01 28.74
CA TRP A 20 39.95 31.09 28.59
C TRP A 20 39.57 31.51 27.17
N GLY A 21 38.42 31.03 26.68
CA GLY A 21 37.80 31.43 25.42
C GLY A 21 38.06 30.42 24.31
N ALA A 22 37.08 29.89 23.59
CA ALA A 22 35.79 30.45 23.26
C ALA A 22 34.68 29.38 23.31
N ALA A 23 33.48 29.91 23.48
CA ALA A 23 32.22 29.23 23.63
C ALA A 23 31.97 28.05 22.66
N LEU A 24 31.51 26.96 23.27
CA LEU A 24 30.60 26.00 22.67
C LEU A 24 29.40 26.73 22.06
N ALA A 25 29.28 26.70 20.73
CA ALA A 25 28.01 26.84 20.05
C ALA A 25 27.94 25.70 19.01
N ALA A 26 27.88 24.48 19.52
CA ALA A 26 27.54 23.32 18.70
C ALA A 26 26.12 23.54 18.16
N ALA A 27 26.01 23.45 16.85
CA ALA A 27 24.82 23.66 16.07
C ALA A 27 23.63 22.84 16.59
N LEU A 28 22.56 23.52 16.99
CA LEU A 28 21.21 22.95 17.00
C LEU A 28 20.39 23.75 15.98
N VAL A 29 20.64 23.44 14.71
CA VAL A 29 19.60 23.61 13.69
C VAL A 29 18.51 22.63 14.10
N PHE A 30 17.51 23.12 14.84
CA PHE A 30 16.27 22.40 15.08
C PHE A 30 15.58 22.32 13.72
N LEU A 31 15.96 21.31 12.96
CA LEU A 31 15.22 20.89 11.78
C LEU A 31 13.89 20.37 12.32
N CYS A 32 12.91 21.28 12.42
CA CYS A 32 11.51 20.91 12.42
C CYS A 32 11.29 20.15 11.11
N ALA A 33 11.51 18.84 11.14
CA ALA A 33 10.84 17.93 10.24
C ALA A 33 9.36 18.10 10.56
N ALA A 34 8.74 19.10 9.93
CA ALA A 34 7.30 19.14 9.77
C ALA A 34 6.97 17.82 9.09
N GLN A 35 6.56 16.85 9.90
CA GLN A 35 5.94 15.64 9.40
C GLN A 35 4.66 16.15 8.73
N ALA A 36 4.74 16.35 7.41
CA ALA A 36 3.57 16.60 6.60
C ALA A 36 2.59 15.48 6.96
N PRO A 37 1.38 15.80 7.46
CA PRO A 37 0.39 14.77 7.72
C PRO A 37 0.22 14.00 6.41
N GLY A 38 0.49 12.70 6.47
CA GLY A 38 0.48 11.84 5.30
C GLY A 38 -0.88 11.93 4.62
N ALA A 39 -0.94 12.69 3.52
CA ALA A 39 -2.03 12.69 2.58
C ALA A 39 -1.98 11.37 1.80
N ASP A 40 -2.34 10.27 2.46
CA ASP A 40 -2.33 8.93 1.88
C ASP A 40 -3.57 8.13 2.30
N GLU A 41 -4.72 8.76 2.16
CA GLU A 41 -5.97 8.04 1.91
C GLU A 41 -6.36 8.42 0.49
N THR A 42 -6.11 7.54 -0.50
CA THR A 42 -6.72 7.71 -1.81
C THR A 42 -8.22 7.64 -1.58
N VAL A 43 -8.86 8.81 -1.51
CA VAL A 43 -10.29 8.93 -1.32
C VAL A 43 -10.94 8.42 -2.59
N TYR A 44 -11.87 7.50 -2.42
CA TYR A 44 -12.69 7.04 -3.53
C TYR A 44 -13.67 8.16 -3.87
N ASP A 45 -13.72 8.57 -5.13
CA ASP A 45 -14.68 9.57 -5.60
C ASP A 45 -15.69 8.89 -6.53
N GLU A 46 -16.94 8.80 -6.06
CA GLU A 46 -18.06 8.20 -6.79
C GLU A 46 -18.33 8.91 -8.12
N ASN A 47 -18.04 10.22 -8.21
CA ASN A 47 -18.28 11.00 -9.42
C ASN A 47 -17.30 10.67 -10.55
N THR A 48 -16.19 10.01 -10.22
CA THR A 48 -15.17 9.57 -11.18
C THR A 48 -15.17 8.06 -11.37
N GLU A 49 -16.17 7.37 -10.84
CA GLU A 49 -16.37 5.93 -11.02
C GLU A 49 -16.59 5.60 -12.49
N ILE A 50 -15.83 4.63 -12.98
CA ILE A 50 -15.96 4.09 -14.33
C ILE A 50 -15.95 2.57 -14.28
N VAL A 51 -16.54 1.99 -15.33
CA VAL A 51 -16.53 0.56 -15.58
C VAL A 51 -15.59 0.29 -16.76
N LEU A 52 -14.54 -0.50 -16.52
CA LEU A 52 -13.60 -0.93 -17.55
C LEU A 52 -13.65 -2.44 -17.69
N THR A 53 -13.88 -2.93 -18.90
CA THR A 53 -13.71 -4.35 -19.23
C THR A 53 -12.44 -4.52 -20.04
N GLY A 54 -11.59 -5.44 -19.61
CA GLY A 54 -10.28 -5.64 -20.22
C GLY A 54 -9.63 -6.94 -19.78
N THR A 55 -8.35 -7.06 -20.11
CA THR A 55 -7.53 -8.24 -19.83
C THR A 55 -6.40 -7.87 -18.88
N VAL A 56 -6.15 -8.71 -17.88
CA VAL A 56 -5.05 -8.53 -16.93
C VAL A 56 -3.72 -8.71 -17.66
N ALA A 57 -2.94 -7.64 -17.80
CA ALA A 57 -1.70 -7.65 -18.56
C ALA A 57 -0.50 -8.10 -17.72
N ALA A 58 -0.37 -7.60 -16.49
CA ALA A 58 0.77 -7.89 -15.63
C ALA A 58 0.52 -7.47 -14.17
N PHE A 59 1.42 -7.91 -13.28
CA PHE A 59 1.45 -7.50 -11.88
C PHE A 59 2.74 -6.73 -11.60
N PRO A 60 2.70 -5.39 -11.48
CA PRO A 60 3.89 -4.61 -11.23
C PRO A 60 4.49 -4.93 -9.84
N PRO A 61 5.80 -4.71 -9.64
CA PRO A 61 6.44 -4.87 -8.34
C PRO A 61 5.74 -4.05 -7.25
N ALA A 62 5.83 -4.53 -6.01
CA ALA A 62 5.08 -4.06 -4.83
C ALA A 62 5.43 -2.64 -4.32
N ALA A 63 5.89 -1.75 -5.20
CA ALA A 63 6.36 -0.41 -4.85
C ALA A 63 5.21 0.59 -4.61
N PHE A 64 3.96 0.23 -4.91
CA PHE A 64 2.84 1.16 -4.81
C PHE A 64 2.12 1.09 -3.45
N ARG A 65 2.07 2.24 -2.75
CA ARG A 65 1.32 2.52 -1.49
C ARG A 65 1.13 1.32 -0.54
N ARG A 66 2.07 1.17 0.41
CA ARG A 66 1.92 0.39 1.67
C ARG A 66 1.32 -1.03 1.51
N GLY A 67 1.69 -1.74 0.45
CA GLY A 67 1.32 -3.15 0.28
C GLY A 67 -0.08 -3.38 -0.31
N MET A 68 -0.67 -2.36 -0.94
CA MET A 68 -1.80 -2.54 -1.85
C MET A 68 -1.39 -3.44 -3.01
N HIS A 69 -2.26 -4.36 -3.38
CA HIS A 69 -2.08 -5.14 -4.59
C HIS A 69 -2.55 -4.33 -5.80
N VAL A 70 -1.66 -4.27 -6.79
CA VAL A 70 -1.87 -3.55 -8.04
C VAL A 70 -1.70 -4.54 -9.18
N PHE A 71 -2.55 -4.41 -10.20
CA PHE A 71 -2.39 -5.11 -11.47
C PHE A 71 -2.59 -4.11 -12.63
N LEU A 72 -2.09 -4.46 -13.80
CA LEU A 72 -2.28 -3.71 -15.03
C LEU A 72 -3.46 -4.29 -15.81
N LEU A 73 -4.41 -3.45 -16.19
CA LEU A 73 -5.57 -3.82 -17.00
C LEU A 73 -5.42 -3.21 -18.39
N ARG A 74 -5.37 -4.05 -19.43
CA ARG A 74 -5.42 -3.60 -20.82
C ARG A 74 -6.87 -3.50 -21.28
N ALA A 75 -7.34 -2.30 -21.60
CA ALA A 75 -8.69 -2.02 -22.05
C ALA A 75 -8.68 -0.87 -23.08
N GLY A 76 -9.43 -1.02 -24.18
CA GLY A 76 -9.59 0.06 -25.17
C GLY A 76 -8.28 0.59 -25.78
N GLY A 77 -7.24 -0.24 -25.90
CA GLY A 77 -5.92 0.18 -26.40
C GLY A 77 -5.00 0.84 -25.37
N HIS A 78 -5.49 1.07 -24.14
CA HIS A 78 -4.73 1.64 -23.04
C HIS A 78 -4.44 0.60 -21.94
N THR A 79 -3.42 0.86 -21.13
CA THR A 79 -3.08 0.06 -19.95
C THR A 79 -3.30 0.89 -18.70
N TYR A 80 -4.18 0.44 -17.82
CA TYR A 80 -4.54 1.12 -16.58
C TYR A 80 -3.92 0.42 -15.38
N ARG A 81 -3.40 1.19 -14.42
CA ARG A 81 -3.01 0.66 -13.11
C ARG A 81 -4.24 0.55 -12.23
N VAL A 82 -4.55 -0.65 -11.75
CA VAL A 82 -5.73 -0.89 -10.89
C VAL A 82 -5.28 -1.26 -9.49
N LEU A 83 -5.64 -0.42 -8.51
CA LEU A 83 -5.40 -0.64 -7.09
C LEU A 83 -6.62 -1.35 -6.48
N THR A 84 -6.39 -2.48 -5.82
CA THR A 84 -7.46 -3.29 -5.23
C THR A 84 -7.53 -3.11 -3.73
N ALA A 85 -6.89 -4.02 -2.99
CA ALA A 85 -6.84 -4.11 -1.55
C ALA A 85 -5.43 -4.51 -1.09
N PRO A 86 -5.13 -4.39 0.22
CA PRO A 86 -3.88 -4.88 0.77
C PRO A 86 -3.68 -6.37 0.51
N ARG A 87 -2.44 -6.79 0.24
CA ARG A 87 -2.10 -8.21 0.01
C ARG A 87 -2.56 -9.14 1.12
N TRP A 88 -2.50 -8.71 2.39
CA TRP A 88 -2.95 -9.51 3.53
C TRP A 88 -4.46 -9.81 3.45
N PHE A 89 -5.25 -8.85 2.97
CA PHE A 89 -6.69 -8.99 2.84
C PHE A 89 -7.01 -9.95 1.69
N LEU A 90 -6.37 -9.76 0.53
CA LEU A 90 -6.54 -10.63 -0.63
C LEU A 90 -6.25 -12.09 -0.32
N ARG A 91 -5.16 -12.38 0.40
CA ARG A 91 -4.85 -13.76 0.85
C ARG A 91 -5.94 -14.34 1.74
N ARG A 92 -6.50 -13.54 2.64
CA ARG A 92 -7.57 -13.96 3.56
C ARG A 92 -8.84 -14.32 2.79
N ILE A 93 -9.25 -13.49 1.84
CA ILE A 93 -10.43 -13.76 0.99
C ILE A 93 -10.14 -14.78 -0.13
N GLY A 94 -8.91 -15.24 -0.28
CA GLY A 94 -8.54 -16.20 -1.34
C GLY A 94 -8.68 -15.61 -2.75
N PHE A 95 -8.53 -14.29 -2.87
CA PHE A 95 -8.61 -13.62 -4.16
C PHE A 95 -7.39 -13.93 -5.01
N THR A 96 -7.64 -14.39 -6.23
CA THR A 96 -6.63 -14.70 -7.24
C THR A 96 -7.02 -14.04 -8.54
N LEU A 97 -6.05 -13.39 -9.18
CA LEU A 97 -6.11 -12.93 -10.56
C LEU A 97 -5.00 -13.62 -11.33
N GLN A 98 -5.29 -14.03 -12.55
CA GLN A 98 -4.31 -14.58 -13.48
C GLN A 98 -3.97 -13.56 -14.55
N GLN A 99 -2.75 -13.66 -15.08
CA GLN A 99 -2.40 -12.94 -16.30
C GLN A 99 -3.26 -13.45 -17.46
N ASP A 100 -3.60 -12.57 -18.39
CA ASP A 100 -4.48 -12.81 -19.53
C ASP A 100 -5.95 -13.13 -19.17
N GLU A 101 -6.32 -13.04 -17.88
CA GLU A 101 -7.70 -13.20 -17.44
C GLU A 101 -8.55 -11.98 -17.82
N LYS A 102 -9.74 -12.21 -18.36
CA LYS A 102 -10.70 -11.15 -18.69
C LYS A 102 -11.50 -10.76 -17.46
N VAL A 103 -11.50 -9.47 -17.12
CA VAL A 103 -12.22 -8.94 -15.95
C VAL A 103 -12.93 -7.63 -16.28
N THR A 104 -13.98 -7.34 -15.52
CA THR A 104 -14.63 -6.03 -15.51
C THR A 104 -14.36 -5.37 -14.17
N VAL A 105 -13.69 -4.23 -14.18
CA VAL A 105 -13.35 -3.43 -13.00
C VAL A 105 -14.33 -2.27 -12.90
N VAL A 106 -14.93 -2.09 -11.73
CA VAL A 106 -15.64 -0.87 -11.36
C VAL A 106 -14.76 -0.12 -10.37
N GLY A 107 -14.41 1.13 -10.67
CA GLY A 107 -13.52 1.90 -9.81
C GLY A 107 -13.44 3.38 -10.14
N SER A 108 -13.02 4.15 -9.15
CA SER A 108 -12.82 5.61 -9.24
C SER A 108 -11.48 5.93 -9.88
N LYS A 109 -11.48 6.88 -10.82
CA LYS A 109 -10.25 7.42 -11.42
C LYS A 109 -9.52 8.30 -10.42
N PHE A 110 -8.21 8.18 -10.38
CA PHE A 110 -7.35 9.13 -9.70
C PHE A 110 -6.00 9.24 -10.41
N TYR A 111 -5.29 10.33 -10.18
CA TYR A 111 -3.91 10.48 -10.63
C TYR A 111 -2.96 10.06 -9.52
N ASP A 112 -1.99 9.22 -9.84
CA ASP A 112 -0.97 8.84 -8.89
C ASP A 112 0.04 9.98 -8.62
N VAL A 113 1.01 9.72 -7.75
CA VAL A 113 2.07 10.68 -7.41
C VAL A 113 2.96 11.06 -8.60
N ASN A 114 2.94 10.26 -9.67
CA ASN A 114 3.68 10.49 -10.91
C ASN A 114 2.80 11.17 -11.97
N GLY A 115 1.54 11.47 -11.67
CA GLY A 115 0.58 12.02 -12.63
C GLY A 115 0.01 10.98 -13.61
N GLU A 116 0.22 9.69 -13.37
CA GLU A 116 -0.37 8.62 -14.18
C GLU A 116 -1.82 8.36 -13.76
N LEU A 117 -2.70 8.18 -14.75
CA LEU A 117 -4.07 7.78 -14.50
C LEU A 117 -4.11 6.34 -13.95
N ALA A 118 -4.68 6.19 -12.75
CA ALA A 118 -4.91 4.92 -12.09
C ALA A 118 -6.37 4.78 -11.69
N LEU A 119 -6.79 3.54 -11.43
CA LEU A 119 -8.10 3.20 -10.93
C LEU A 119 -8.01 2.64 -9.54
N LEU A 120 -8.89 3.11 -8.67
CA LEU A 120 -9.13 2.56 -7.35
C LEU A 120 -10.35 1.65 -7.42
N ALA A 121 -10.16 0.33 -7.36
CA ALA A 121 -11.23 -0.63 -7.64
C ALA A 121 -12.22 -0.74 -6.48
N ARG A 122 -13.50 -0.44 -6.72
CA ARG A 122 -14.59 -0.80 -5.81
C ARG A 122 -14.89 -2.28 -5.88
N GLU A 123 -14.93 -2.83 -7.09
CA GLU A 123 -15.15 -4.25 -7.32
C GLU A 123 -14.51 -4.73 -8.62
N VAL A 124 -14.26 -6.04 -8.66
CA VAL A 124 -13.78 -6.76 -9.84
C VAL A 124 -14.75 -7.90 -10.11
N ARG A 125 -15.33 -7.90 -11.30
CA ARG A 125 -16.23 -8.94 -11.80
C ARG A 125 -15.46 -9.84 -12.76
N PHE A 126 -15.70 -11.14 -12.64
CA PHE A 126 -15.11 -12.19 -13.47
C PHE A 126 -16.21 -12.72 -14.40
N PRO A 127 -16.30 -12.22 -15.65
CA PRO A 127 -17.42 -12.55 -16.54
C PRO A 127 -17.54 -14.05 -16.82
N GLU A 128 -16.42 -14.78 -16.86
CA GLU A 128 -16.39 -16.21 -17.17
C GLU A 128 -16.94 -17.09 -16.03
N SER A 129 -16.65 -16.74 -14.77
CA SER A 129 -17.12 -17.49 -13.60
C SER A 129 -18.38 -16.90 -12.97
N GLY A 130 -18.81 -15.71 -13.40
CA GLY A 130 -19.84 -14.92 -12.75
C GLY A 130 -19.47 -14.45 -11.34
N ARG A 131 -18.22 -14.64 -10.89
CA ARG A 131 -17.79 -14.23 -9.54
C ARG A 131 -17.67 -12.71 -9.45
N VAL A 132 -18.10 -12.13 -8.34
CA VAL A 132 -17.87 -10.71 -8.04
C VAL A 132 -17.04 -10.59 -6.77
N GLN A 133 -15.96 -9.83 -6.86
CA GLN A 133 -15.12 -9.48 -5.72
C GLN A 133 -15.30 -8.00 -5.38
N THR A 134 -15.89 -7.73 -4.22
CA THR A 134 -16.05 -6.36 -3.71
C THR A 134 -14.90 -6.01 -2.76
N PHE A 135 -14.34 -4.81 -2.92
CA PHE A 135 -13.27 -4.24 -2.12
C PHE A 135 -13.72 -3.02 -1.30
N ARG A 136 -14.77 -2.34 -1.76
CA ARG A 136 -15.35 -1.17 -1.09
C ARG A 136 -16.87 -1.34 -0.96
N ASP A 137 -17.41 -0.95 0.18
CA ASP A 137 -18.85 -1.04 0.47
C ASP A 137 -19.67 0.03 -0.27
N ALA A 138 -20.97 0.09 0.02
CA ALA A 138 -21.88 1.07 -0.58
C ALA A 138 -21.57 2.54 -0.19
N ALA A 139 -20.80 2.76 0.89
CA ALA A 139 -20.31 4.07 1.29
C ALA A 139 -18.88 4.33 0.78
N CYS A 140 -18.43 3.53 -0.19
CA CYS A 140 -17.09 3.55 -0.79
C CYS A 140 -15.94 3.35 0.21
N ARG A 141 -16.23 2.79 1.39
CA ARG A 141 -15.24 2.52 2.43
C ARG A 141 -14.58 1.17 2.17
N PRO A 142 -13.26 1.05 2.41
CA PRO A 142 -12.59 -0.23 2.28
C PRO A 142 -13.15 -1.27 3.26
N VAL A 143 -13.61 -2.41 2.74
CA VAL A 143 -14.28 -3.43 3.56
C VAL A 143 -13.39 -3.98 4.68
N TRP A 144 -12.08 -3.99 4.45
CA TRP A 144 -11.08 -4.45 5.42
C TRP A 144 -10.84 -3.51 6.60
N ARG A 145 -11.40 -2.29 6.57
CA ARG A 145 -11.44 -1.40 7.73
C ARG A 145 -12.58 -1.73 8.68
N ASN A 146 -13.58 -2.50 8.24
CA ASN A 146 -14.68 -2.93 9.10
C ASN A 146 -14.16 -3.90 10.19
N PRO A 147 -14.39 -3.62 11.49
CA PRO A 147 -14.00 -4.52 12.59
C PRO A 147 -14.54 -5.95 12.41
N ALA A 148 -15.74 -6.12 11.85
CA ALA A 148 -16.32 -7.43 11.55
C ALA A 148 -15.45 -8.25 10.58
N CYS A 149 -14.79 -7.58 9.63
CA CYS A 149 -13.87 -8.20 8.68
C CYS A 149 -12.53 -8.61 9.31
N ARG A 150 -12.14 -8.04 10.47
CA ARG A 150 -10.90 -8.45 11.16
C ARG A 150 -11.04 -9.80 11.87
N ASN A 151 -12.21 -10.12 12.40
CA ASN A 151 -12.39 -11.31 13.25
C ASN A 151 -13.28 -12.41 12.64
N ALA A 152 -13.93 -12.17 11.49
CA ALA A 152 -14.75 -13.20 10.85
C ALA A 152 -13.91 -14.30 10.19
N SER A 153 -14.15 -15.55 10.57
CA SER A 153 -13.59 -16.75 9.94
C SER A 153 -14.20 -17.03 8.55
N CYS A 154 -15.44 -16.59 8.31
CA CYS A 154 -16.23 -16.82 7.10
C CYS A 154 -16.13 -15.70 6.04
N ILE A 155 -15.12 -14.82 6.12
CA ILE A 155 -15.04 -13.62 5.28
C ILE A 155 -15.07 -13.88 3.76
N ARG A 156 -14.59 -15.05 3.32
CA ARG A 156 -14.65 -15.49 1.91
C ARG A 156 -16.07 -15.55 1.37
N VAL A 157 -17.01 -16.04 2.17
CA VAL A 157 -18.40 -16.24 1.75
C VAL A 157 -19.08 -14.89 1.46
N PHE A 158 -18.79 -13.88 2.27
CA PHE A 158 -19.42 -12.56 2.14
C PHE A 158 -18.86 -11.71 0.99
N HIS A 159 -17.62 -11.98 0.56
CA HIS A 159 -16.90 -11.10 -0.37
C HIS A 159 -16.61 -11.76 -1.72
N SER A 160 -16.90 -13.05 -1.86
CA SER A 160 -16.87 -13.78 -3.12
C SER A 160 -18.29 -14.30 -3.40
N ALA A 161 -19.24 -13.39 -3.54
CA ALA A 161 -20.60 -13.76 -3.93
C ALA A 161 -20.64 -14.05 -5.44
N PRO A 162 -21.43 -15.04 -5.90
CA PRO A 162 -21.81 -15.10 -7.30
C PRO A 162 -22.54 -13.81 -7.68
N ALA A 163 -22.34 -13.34 -8.92
CA ALA A 163 -23.04 -12.18 -9.44
C ALA A 163 -24.56 -12.35 -9.20
N PRO A 164 -25.26 -11.27 -8.81
CA PRO A 164 -26.71 -11.34 -8.71
C PRO A 164 -27.27 -11.85 -10.03
N ALA A 165 -28.19 -12.82 -9.97
CA ALA A 165 -28.85 -13.33 -11.15
C ALA A 165 -29.41 -12.16 -11.98
N PRO A 166 -29.28 -12.17 -13.31
CA PRO A 166 -29.88 -11.13 -14.14
C PRO A 166 -31.38 -11.05 -13.79
N PRO A 167 -31.98 -9.85 -13.73
CA PRO A 167 -33.40 -9.73 -13.46
C PRO A 167 -34.15 -10.59 -14.47
N ALA A 168 -35.02 -11.48 -13.97
CA ALA A 168 -35.93 -12.22 -14.82
C ALA A 168 -36.75 -11.18 -15.60
N GLY A 169 -36.52 -11.10 -16.91
CA GLY A 169 -37.26 -10.19 -17.77
C GLY A 169 -38.75 -10.54 -17.77
N PRO A 170 -39.63 -9.56 -18.06
CA PRO A 170 -41.06 -9.79 -18.19
C PRO A 170 -41.39 -10.75 -19.34
#